data_AF-A0A656GK87-F1
#
_entry.id   AF-A0A656GK87-F1
#
_cell.length_a   1.000
_cell.length_b   1.000
_cell.length_c   1.000
_cell.angle_alpha   90.00
_cell.angle_beta   90.00
_cell.angle_gamma   90.00
#
_symmetry.space_group_name_H-M   'P 1'
#
loop_
_entity.id
_entity.type
_entity.pdbx_description
1 polymer ?
#
loop_
_entity_poly.entity_id
_entity_poly.type
_entity_poly.pdbx_seq_one_letter_code
_entity_poly.pdbx_strand_id
1 'polypeptide(L)'
;DAERDEAAALRDQRIKELARRLDNYQNGTVRMGEALHELRAIVAPLPDKLTALEQRDPSTLSFAQAARLVGMGASIDELTQSCGLTQAEAQLMTKLHSNTAS
;
A
#
# COMPACT_ATOMS: atom_id res chain seq x y z
N ASP A 1 -13.14 64.20 -19.92
CA ASP A 1 -13.64 62.92 -20.46
C ASP A 1 -12.49 61.96 -20.79
N ALA A 2 -11.53 62.34 -21.63
CA ALA A 2 -10.36 61.50 -21.94
C ALA A 2 -9.60 60.94 -20.71
N GLU A 3 -9.29 61.75 -19.69
CA GLU A 3 -8.64 61.26 -18.46
C GLU A 3 -9.50 60.26 -17.66
N ARG A 4 -10.82 60.41 -17.71
CA ARG A 4 -11.76 59.48 -17.05
C ARG A 4 -11.81 58.15 -17.81
N ASP A 5 -11.77 58.21 -19.14
CA ASP A 5 -11.76 57.03 -20.01
C ASP A 5 -10.43 56.26 -19.89
N GLU A 6 -9.31 56.96 -19.78
CA GLU A 6 -7.99 56.37 -19.53
C GLU A 6 -7.92 55.70 -18.16
N ALA A 7 -8.43 56.35 -17.11
CA ALA A 7 -8.53 55.76 -15.78
C ALA A 7 -9.44 54.53 -15.74
N ALA A 8 -10.54 54.54 -16.48
CA ALA A 8 -11.43 53.39 -16.62
C ALA A 8 -10.73 52.23 -17.36
N ALA A 9 -10.03 52.51 -18.45
CA ALA A 9 -9.27 51.51 -19.20
C ALA A 9 -8.18 50.84 -18.35
N LEU A 10 -7.44 51.62 -17.56
CA LEU A 10 -6.41 51.09 -16.66
C LEU A 10 -7.02 50.20 -15.57
N ARG A 11 -8.18 50.59 -15.01
CA ARG A 11 -8.91 49.78 -14.04
C ARG A 11 -9.37 48.46 -14.66
N ASP A 12 -9.94 48.50 -15.85
CA ASP A 12 -10.41 47.30 -16.56
C ASP A 12 -9.25 46.36 -16.90
N GLN A 13 -8.09 46.90 -17.28
CA GLN A 13 -6.88 46.11 -17.49
C GLN A 13 -6.44 45.39 -16.19
N ARG A 14 -6.45 46.10 -15.05
CA ARG A 14 -6.13 45.50 -13.74
C ARG A 14 -7.12 44.41 -13.34
N ILE A 15 -8.42 44.63 -13.56
CA ILE A 15 -9.46 43.63 -13.27
C ILE A 15 -9.24 42.38 -14.12
N LYS A 16 -8.97 42.54 -15.42
CA LYS A 16 -8.68 41.40 -16.32
C LYS A 16 -7.46 40.61 -15.87
N GLU A 17 -6.39 41.29 -15.46
CA GLU A 17 -5.19 40.61 -14.97
C GLU A 17 -5.44 39.88 -13.65
N LEU A 18 -6.17 40.47 -12.71
CA LEU A 18 -6.54 39.81 -11.47
C LEU A 18 -7.44 38.59 -11.71
N ALA A 19 -8.41 38.70 -12.61
CA ALA A 19 -9.27 37.58 -13.00
C ALA A 19 -8.46 36.43 -13.60
N ARG A 20 -7.50 36.73 -14.50
CA ARG A 20 -6.58 35.74 -15.07
C ARG A 20 -5.74 35.04 -14.01
N ARG A 21 -5.22 35.80 -13.04
CA ARG A 21 -4.43 35.24 -11.92
C ARG A 21 -5.28 34.35 -11.01
N LEU A 22 -6.54 34.74 -10.76
CA LEU A 22 -7.47 33.94 -9.98
C LEU A 22 -7.81 32.62 -10.68
N ASP A 23 -8.08 32.66 -11.99
CA ASP A 23 -8.35 31.47 -12.78
C ASP A 23 -7.17 30.49 -12.76
N ASN A 24 -5.95 31.00 -12.96
CA ASN A 24 -4.73 30.20 -12.83
C ASN A 24 -4.59 29.56 -11.44
N TYR A 25 -4.90 30.32 -10.38
CA TYR A 25 -4.84 29.81 -9.02
C TYR A 25 -5.89 28.72 -8.78
N GLN A 26 -7.14 28.94 -9.18
CA GLN A 26 -8.23 27.97 -9.08
C GLN A 26 -7.89 26.67 -9.81
N ASN A 27 -7.40 26.77 -11.05
CA ASN A 27 -6.96 25.62 -11.83
C ASN A 27 -5.81 24.87 -11.14
N GLY A 28 -4.84 25.60 -10.56
CA GLY A 28 -3.77 25.00 -9.77
C GLY A 28 -4.28 24.26 -8.53
N THR A 29 -5.23 24.86 -7.79
CA THR A 29 -5.81 24.26 -6.59
C THR A 29 -6.63 23.00 -6.91
N VAL A 30 -7.40 22.99 -8.01
CA VAL A 30 -8.16 21.80 -8.44
C VAL A 30 -7.21 20.63 -8.71
N ARG A 31 -6.17 20.86 -9.52
CA ARG A 31 -5.17 19.82 -9.84
C ARG A 31 -4.43 19.31 -8.60
N MET A 32 -4.16 20.19 -7.65
CA MET A 32 -3.57 19.79 -6.37
C MET A 32 -4.53 18.94 -5.55
N GLY A 33 -5.83 19.27 -5.55
CA GLY A 33 -6.87 18.46 -4.92
C GLY A 33 -6.96 17.06 -5.51
N GLU A 34 -6.90 16.93 -6.83
CA GLU A 34 -6.86 15.65 -7.55
C GLU A 34 -5.63 14.82 -7.14
N ALA A 35 -4.43 15.41 -7.16
CA ALA A 35 -3.20 14.73 -6.75
C ALA A 35 -3.23 14.27 -5.28
N LEU A 36 -3.80 15.09 -4.38
CA LEU A 36 -3.99 14.72 -2.98
C LEU A 36 -4.99 13.57 -2.82
N HIS A 37 -6.03 13.54 -3.64
CA HIS A 37 -7.00 12.45 -3.63
C HIS A 37 -6.38 11.13 -4.10
N GLU A 38 -5.60 11.16 -5.18
CA GLU A 38 -4.84 10.01 -5.67
C GLU A 38 -3.84 9.50 -4.62
N LEU A 39 -3.07 10.40 -4.01
CA LEU A 39 -2.13 10.03 -2.94
C LEU A 39 -2.86 9.41 -1.75
N ARG A 40 -4.01 9.98 -1.35
CA ARG A 40 -4.85 9.42 -0.30
C ARG A 40 -5.32 8.00 -0.66
N ALA A 41 -5.71 7.75 -1.90
CA ALA A 41 -6.14 6.42 -2.34
C ALA A 41 -5.00 5.38 -2.24
N ILE A 42 -3.75 5.79 -2.48
CA ILE A 42 -2.58 4.91 -2.33
C ILE A 42 -2.22 4.69 -0.86
N VAL A 43 -2.26 5.74 -0.05
CA VAL A 43 -1.79 5.71 1.35
C VAL A 43 -2.82 5.10 2.29
N ALA A 44 -4.12 5.36 2.08
CA ALA A 44 -5.21 4.88 2.94
C ALA A 44 -5.20 3.36 3.22
N PRO A 45 -4.93 2.46 2.24
CA PRO A 45 -4.90 1.03 2.49
C PRO A 45 -3.57 0.52 3.09
N LEU A 46 -2.53 1.35 3.23
CA LEU A 46 -1.22 0.88 3.71
C LEU A 46 -1.24 0.39 5.16
N PRO A 47 -1.89 1.07 6.12
CA PRO A 47 -1.99 0.57 7.49
C PRO A 47 -2.63 -0.82 7.54
N ASP A 48 -3.74 -1.04 6.83
CA ASP A 48 -4.42 -2.34 6.79
C ASP A 48 -3.53 -3.43 6.17
N LYS A 49 -2.82 -3.11 5.08
CA LYS A 49 -1.85 -4.04 4.48
C LYS A 49 -0.70 -4.35 5.42
N LEU A 50 -0.22 -3.36 6.17
CA LEU A 50 0.86 -3.54 7.13
C LEU A 50 0.41 -4.41 8.28
N THR A 51 -0.77 -4.15 8.86
CA THR A 51 -1.35 -4.99 9.90
C THR A 51 -1.60 -6.43 9.40
N ALA A 52 -2.06 -6.60 8.16
CA ALA A 52 -2.20 -7.93 7.57
C ALA A 52 -0.86 -8.65 7.38
N LEU A 53 0.23 -7.92 7.12
CA LEU A 53 1.58 -8.47 7.06
C LEU A 53 2.14 -8.80 8.44
N GLU A 54 1.92 -7.94 9.44
CA GLU A 54 2.32 -8.20 10.84
C GLU A 54 1.58 -9.41 11.42
N GLN A 55 0.31 -9.59 11.06
CA GLN A 55 -0.48 -10.77 11.45
C GLN A 55 -0.09 -12.04 10.69
N ARG A 56 0.55 -11.90 9.53
CA ARG A 56 1.17 -13.04 8.81
C ARG A 56 2.49 -13.36 9.47
N ASP A 57 2.46 -14.10 10.57
CA ASP A 57 3.65 -14.72 11.12
C ASP A 57 4.22 -15.71 10.07
N PRO A 58 5.40 -15.45 9.49
CA PRO A 58 5.99 -16.32 8.47
C PRO A 58 6.16 -17.76 8.96
N SER A 59 6.37 -17.93 10.26
CA SER A 59 6.49 -19.26 10.87
C SER A 59 5.18 -20.05 10.75
N THR A 60 4.02 -19.40 10.91
CA THR A 60 2.72 -20.08 10.79
C THR A 60 2.46 -20.60 9.38
N LEU A 61 2.93 -19.89 8.34
CA LEU A 61 2.83 -20.33 6.95
C LEU A 61 3.79 -21.49 6.68
N SER A 62 5.03 -21.41 7.16
CA SER A 62 6.02 -22.49 7.11
C SER A 62 5.54 -23.76 7.82
N PHE A 63 4.94 -23.64 9.01
CA PHE A 63 4.40 -24.79 9.76
C PHE A 63 3.16 -25.38 9.09
N ALA A 64 2.25 -24.55 8.57
CA ALA A 64 1.08 -25.05 7.84
C ALA A 64 1.45 -25.76 6.53
N GLN A 65 2.49 -25.30 5.83
CA GLN A 65 3.05 -25.98 4.66
C GLN A 65 3.75 -27.29 5.06
N ALA A 66 4.56 -27.26 6.12
CA ALA A 66 5.24 -28.43 6.65
C ALA A 66 4.26 -29.53 7.10
N ALA A 67 3.16 -29.17 7.76
CA ALA A 67 2.12 -30.13 8.15
C ALA A 67 1.53 -30.89 6.94
N ARG A 68 1.31 -30.20 5.81
CA ARG A 68 0.83 -30.84 4.57
C ARG A 68 1.89 -31.76 3.97
N LEU A 69 3.14 -31.32 3.93
CA LEU A 69 4.25 -32.13 3.40
C LEU A 69 4.50 -33.38 4.25
N VAL A 70 4.42 -33.29 5.58
CA VAL A 70 4.47 -34.45 6.48
C VAL A 70 3.31 -35.41 6.16
N GLY A 71 2.09 -34.92 5.95
CA GLY A 71 0.94 -35.74 5.56
C GLY A 71 1.11 -36.42 4.19
N MET A 72 1.96 -35.88 3.32
CA MET A 72 2.35 -36.49 2.04
C MET A 72 3.57 -37.43 2.16
N GLY A 73 4.14 -37.58 3.36
CA GLY A 73 5.29 -38.44 3.61
C GLY A 73 6.64 -37.82 3.25
N ALA A 74 6.74 -36.49 3.17
CA ALA A 74 8.00 -35.80 2.90
C ALA A 74 9.06 -36.07 3.99
N SER A 75 10.32 -36.12 3.56
CA SER A 75 11.46 -36.32 4.45
C SER A 75 11.81 -35.07 5.27
N ILE A 76 12.55 -35.25 6.37
CA ILE A 76 13.00 -34.16 7.25
C ILE A 76 13.86 -33.14 6.48
N ASP A 77 14.68 -33.61 5.53
CA ASP A 77 15.54 -32.75 4.73
C ASP A 77 14.72 -31.89 3.76
N GLU A 78 13.67 -32.45 3.13
CA GLU A 78 12.74 -31.72 2.28
C GLU A 78 11.94 -30.68 3.05
N LEU A 79 11.53 -30.98 4.29
CA LEU A 79 10.84 -30.05 5.19
C LEU A 79 11.75 -28.87 5.60
N THR A 80 13.01 -29.15 5.90
CA THR A 80 14.02 -28.13 6.25
C THR A 80 14.28 -27.21 5.05
N GLN A 81 14.49 -27.78 3.87
CA GLN A 81 14.81 -27.03 2.65
C GLN A 81 13.61 -26.27 2.06
N SER A 82 12.41 -26.86 2.10
CA SER A 82 11.23 -26.30 1.43
C SER A 82 10.40 -25.38 2.32
N CYS A 83 10.42 -25.58 3.65
CA CYS A 83 9.65 -24.77 4.60
C CYS A 83 10.52 -23.84 5.45
N GLY A 84 11.85 -23.90 5.30
CA GLY A 84 12.78 -23.05 6.05
C GLY A 84 12.85 -23.36 7.55
N LEU A 85 12.46 -24.58 7.93
CA LEU A 85 12.49 -25.05 9.32
C LEU A 85 13.91 -25.42 9.74
N THR A 86 14.23 -25.32 11.01
CA THR A 86 15.42 -25.96 11.58
C THR A 86 15.23 -27.48 11.64
N GLN A 87 16.33 -28.23 11.70
CA GLN A 87 16.28 -29.69 11.78
C GLN A 87 15.47 -30.19 12.99
N ALA A 88 15.56 -29.49 14.13
CA ALA A 88 14.79 -29.79 15.33
C ALA A 88 13.27 -29.55 15.12
N GLU A 89 12.91 -28.46 14.44
CA GLU A 89 11.50 -28.15 14.12
C GLU A 89 10.90 -29.13 13.11
N ALA A 90 11.64 -29.51 12.07
CA ALA A 90 11.19 -30.51 11.09
C ALA A 90 10.98 -31.89 11.75
N GLN A 91 11.88 -32.30 12.65
CA GLN A 91 11.71 -33.53 13.44
C GLN A 91 10.48 -33.48 14.35
N LEU A 92 10.24 -32.35 15.01
CA LEU A 92 9.06 -32.14 15.85
C LEU A 92 7.78 -32.23 15.01
N MET A 93 7.72 -31.53 13.87
CA MET A 93 6.57 -31.50 12.97
C MET A 93 6.21 -32.89 12.46
N THR A 94 7.21 -33.68 12.06
CA THR A 94 7.02 -35.07 11.62
C THR A 94 6.44 -35.92 12.74
N LYS A 95 6.94 -35.81 13.98
CA LYS A 95 6.42 -36.58 15.12
C LYS A 95 5.00 -36.16 15.53
N LEU A 96 4.69 -34.88 15.43
CA LEU A 96 3.42 -34.32 15.89
C LEU A 96 2.28 -34.61 14.90
N HIS A 97 2.58 -34.61 13.59
CA HIS A 97 1.58 -34.80 12.53
C HIS A 97 1.57 -36.23 11.94
N SER A 98 2.62 -37.04 12.14
CA SER A 98 2.55 -38.48 11.79
C SER A 98 1.51 -39.23 12.61
N ASN A 99 1.24 -38.78 13.84
CA ASN A 99 0.32 -39.41 14.76
C ASN A 99 -1.14 -38.91 14.63
N THR A 100 -1.38 -37.85 13.83
CA THR A 100 -2.72 -37.32 13.51
C THR A 100 -3.21 -37.72 12.12
N ALA A 101 -2.32 -38.28 11.28
CA ALA A 101 -2.62 -38.77 9.93
C ALA A 101 -2.86 -40.30 9.85
N SER A 102 -3.00 -41.00 10.99
CA SER A 102 -3.50 -42.38 11.09
C SER A 102 -4.90 -42.42 11.67
#